data_AF-A0A0F6KJ08-F1
#
_entry.id   AF-A0A0F6KJ08-F1
#
_cell.length_a   1.000
_cell.length_b   1.000
_cell.length_c   1.000
_cell.angle_alpha   90.00
_cell.angle_beta   90.00
_cell.angle_gamma   90.00
#
_symmetry.space_group_name_H-M   'P 1'
#
loop_
_entity.id
_entity.type
_entity.pdbx_description
1 polymer ?
#
loop_
_entity_poly.entity_id
_entity_poly.type
_entity_poly.pdbx_seq_one_letter_code
_entity_poly.pdbx_strand_id
1 'polypeptide(L)'
;MNILMALSQLEVTGAEVYATTVGNELTRRGHQVFYVSDTLTKPTLGEVFKLRFNKRSILRRFWHVFYLVYLIKKHHIQLVHAHSRASGWSSYVACKLTGTPMITTVHGRQPVHASRKAFHALGFRAVAVCEDIAHQIIDNLGVDPAIVQVLRNGIETDKFQPVPAPTNGRPVIAIVGRLSGPKGELCYRLLDEVLDLDTCQVKVVSGSQLPARFQRFQERVDFVGYVEDVPALMAQCDLVIGAGRVAMEALLCGRPAFAIGEAKAIGLVTEHNLDEALASNFGDIGPQDLAIDFAALKAQIAPALASSTVSDAVRQRIQVEYGLAGVVSGLESIYQDAVVETLRREMPVIMYHRFIEHDSEKGVHGTWMPIAMFEKHLRLLKWLGYETLTFRDLADKGFIHRLQYGKKYLMITADDGYQDNLTRMLPLLEKYGYKAVVYVVTGEGYNRWDVEHASNPDTRVDLMNGEQLKALAASGHVEIGGHTLTHPRLSKLAPEQQAHEIQENKRQLEALIGHPLLSFAYPYGDMDESAKAQAMAAGYRFAVATNSGPRAMHQDPFRIRRIAIFPRTDVFGLWRKIRGNYVFRKS
;
A
#
# COMPACT_ATOMS: atom_id res chain seq x y z
N MET A 1 9.34 -6.95 4.01
CA MET A 1 10.47 -5.99 4.16
C MET A 1 10.81 -5.77 5.62
N ASN A 2 12.01 -5.26 5.93
CA ASN A 2 12.41 -4.84 7.28
C ASN A 2 12.08 -3.36 7.49
N ILE A 3 11.17 -3.04 8.41
CA ILE A 3 10.62 -1.69 8.61
C ILE A 3 10.85 -1.25 10.06
N LEU A 4 11.37 -0.03 10.25
CA LEU A 4 11.51 0.59 11.58
C LEU A 4 10.45 1.67 11.79
N MET A 5 9.52 1.41 12.70
CA MET A 5 8.49 2.35 13.17
C MET A 5 9.06 3.24 14.26
N ALA A 6 9.22 4.53 13.99
CA ALA A 6 9.80 5.50 14.91
C ALA A 6 8.72 6.39 15.55
N LEU A 7 8.46 6.17 16.84
CA LEU A 7 7.38 6.78 17.61
C LEU A 7 7.97 7.67 18.72
N SER A 8 7.24 8.70 19.16
CA SER A 8 7.66 9.48 20.35
C SER A 8 6.46 9.95 21.14
N GLN A 9 6.18 9.26 22.25
CA GLN A 9 5.09 9.57 23.17
C GLN A 9 5.42 9.12 24.60
N LEU A 10 4.82 9.80 25.59
CA LEU A 10 5.00 9.50 27.02
C LEU A 10 3.85 8.67 27.60
N GLU A 11 2.74 8.60 26.88
CA GLU A 11 1.49 7.93 27.25
C GLU A 11 0.90 7.28 26.00
N VAL A 12 0.01 6.31 26.18
CA VAL A 12 -0.76 5.71 25.08
C VAL A 12 -1.62 6.79 24.42
N THR A 13 -1.41 7.04 23.14
CA THR A 13 -2.33 7.87 22.34
C THR A 13 -2.81 7.14 21.10
N GLY A 14 -3.79 7.72 20.40
CA GLY A 14 -4.28 7.20 19.12
C GLY A 14 -3.15 6.91 18.12
N ALA A 15 -2.12 7.76 18.03
CA ALA A 15 -1.02 7.55 17.09
C ALA A 15 -0.20 6.27 17.38
N GLU A 16 0.04 5.95 18.66
CA GLU A 16 0.69 4.69 19.08
C GLU A 16 -0.20 3.50 18.71
N VAL A 17 -1.49 3.59 19.01
CA VAL A 17 -2.44 2.53 18.70
C VAL A 17 -2.50 2.29 17.18
N TYR A 18 -2.58 3.33 16.36
CA TYR A 18 -2.59 3.16 14.91
C TYR A 18 -1.29 2.56 14.37
N ALA A 19 -0.12 3.03 14.84
CA ALA A 19 1.16 2.50 14.38
C ALA A 19 1.36 1.02 14.77
N THR A 20 0.88 0.63 15.95
CA THR A 20 0.94 -0.77 16.41
C THR A 20 -0.08 -1.66 15.69
N THR A 21 -1.31 -1.20 15.47
CA THR A 21 -2.33 -1.92 14.67
C THR A 21 -1.83 -2.16 13.24
N VAL A 22 -1.34 -1.12 12.55
CA VAL A 22 -0.79 -1.24 11.19
C VAL A 22 0.47 -2.11 11.18
N GLY A 23 1.40 -1.92 12.13
CA GLY A 23 2.62 -2.73 12.16
C GLY A 23 2.38 -4.21 12.49
N ASN A 24 1.36 -4.53 13.28
CA ASN A 24 0.94 -5.92 13.50
C ASN A 24 0.39 -6.54 12.22
N GLU A 25 -0.43 -5.81 11.46
CA GLU A 25 -0.94 -6.29 10.17
C GLU A 25 0.18 -6.46 9.13
N LEU A 26 1.10 -5.50 9.04
CA LEU A 26 2.32 -5.64 8.23
C LEU A 26 3.11 -6.90 8.60
N THR A 27 3.24 -7.19 9.90
CA THR A 27 3.91 -8.40 10.39
C THR A 27 3.20 -9.67 9.93
N ARG A 28 1.86 -9.71 9.98
CA ARG A 28 1.07 -10.83 9.46
C ARG A 28 1.21 -11.02 7.95
N ARG A 29 1.39 -9.92 7.20
CA ARG A 29 1.71 -9.93 5.76
C ARG A 29 3.17 -10.32 5.44
N GLY A 30 3.96 -10.71 6.45
CA GLY A 30 5.33 -11.22 6.27
C GLY A 30 6.41 -10.13 6.30
N HIS A 31 6.09 -8.91 6.75
CA HIS A 31 7.11 -7.92 7.06
C HIS A 31 7.78 -8.20 8.40
N GLN A 32 9.04 -7.77 8.53
CA GLN A 32 9.73 -7.72 9.82
C GLN A 32 9.64 -6.28 10.33
N VAL A 33 8.76 -6.06 11.31
CA VAL A 33 8.53 -4.73 11.88
C VAL A 33 9.31 -4.58 13.18
N PHE A 34 10.02 -3.47 13.31
CA PHE A 34 10.75 -3.06 14.49
C PHE A 34 10.17 -1.74 14.98
N TYR A 35 10.16 -1.51 16.29
CA TYR A 35 9.69 -0.28 16.90
C TYR A 35 10.82 0.41 17.65
N VAL A 36 10.85 1.73 17.59
CA VAL A 36 11.71 2.56 18.43
C VAL A 36 10.89 3.69 19.03
N SER A 37 10.81 3.75 20.37
CA SER A 37 9.94 4.72 21.07
C SER A 37 10.45 5.07 22.48
N ASP A 38 9.98 6.20 23.02
CA ASP A 38 10.22 6.63 24.41
C ASP A 38 9.64 5.61 25.42
N THR A 39 8.35 5.35 25.23
CA THR A 39 7.53 4.34 25.88
C THR A 39 6.61 3.75 24.81
N LEU A 40 6.55 2.42 24.75
CA LEU A 40 5.56 1.69 23.97
C LEU A 40 4.93 0.68 24.91
N THR A 41 3.63 0.78 25.12
CA THR A 41 2.92 -0.05 26.09
C THR A 41 1.81 -0.89 25.45
N LYS A 42 1.38 -0.52 24.24
CA LYS A 42 0.47 -1.37 23.47
C LYS A 42 1.21 -2.64 23.02
N PRO A 43 0.62 -3.85 23.17
CA PRO A 43 1.22 -5.08 22.68
C PRO A 43 1.49 -5.04 21.18
N THR A 44 2.69 -5.47 20.77
CA THR A 44 3.13 -5.53 19.37
C THR A 44 3.75 -6.88 19.04
N LEU A 45 3.65 -7.29 17.78
CA LEU A 45 4.33 -8.48 17.26
C LEU A 45 5.81 -8.21 16.93
N GLY A 46 6.17 -6.95 16.71
CA GLY A 46 7.55 -6.53 16.39
C GLY A 46 8.44 -6.30 17.62
N GLU A 47 9.76 -6.37 17.42
CA GLU A 47 10.76 -6.09 18.44
C GLU A 47 10.80 -4.59 18.79
N VAL A 48 10.91 -4.25 20.08
CA VAL A 48 10.79 -2.87 20.58
C VAL A 48 12.10 -2.40 21.19
N PHE A 49 12.62 -1.29 20.68
CA PHE A 49 13.81 -0.60 21.19
C PHE A 49 13.43 0.68 21.92
N LYS A 50 14.04 0.90 23.08
CA LYS A 50 13.81 2.11 23.86
C LYS A 50 14.71 3.25 23.40
N LEU A 51 14.10 4.37 23.01
CA LEU A 51 14.81 5.61 22.69
C LEU A 51 13.95 6.82 23.09
N ARG A 52 14.47 7.61 24.05
CA ARG A 52 13.75 8.76 24.60
C ARG A 52 13.84 10.01 23.72
N PHE A 53 13.11 10.03 22.61
CA PHE A 53 13.02 11.17 21.69
C PHE A 53 12.57 12.48 22.37
N ASN A 54 11.83 12.40 23.47
CA ASN A 54 11.36 13.57 24.21
C ASN A 54 12.50 14.44 24.80
N LYS A 55 13.70 13.89 24.98
CA LYS A 55 14.85 14.63 25.52
C LYS A 55 15.59 15.36 24.40
N ARG A 56 15.43 16.69 24.36
CA ARG A 56 15.81 17.53 23.20
C ARG A 56 17.19 18.17 23.25
N SER A 57 18.05 17.84 24.22
CA SER A 57 19.39 18.42 24.25
C SER A 57 20.17 18.05 22.98
N ILE A 58 21.02 18.97 22.52
CA ILE A 58 21.77 18.81 21.26
C ILE A 58 22.58 17.51 21.27
N LEU A 59 23.32 17.25 22.36
CA LEU A 59 24.08 16.00 22.55
C LEU A 59 23.21 14.75 22.46
N ARG A 60 21.99 14.79 23.00
CA ARG A 60 21.06 13.65 22.90
C ARG A 60 20.54 13.45 21.49
N ARG A 61 20.29 14.52 20.73
CA ARG A 61 19.92 14.38 19.31
C ARG A 61 21.01 13.66 18.50
N PHE A 62 22.27 13.95 18.75
CA PHE A 62 23.38 13.21 18.12
C PHE A 62 23.41 11.74 18.54
N TRP A 63 23.19 11.44 19.82
CA TRP A 63 23.02 10.07 20.27
C TRP A 63 21.84 9.39 19.56
N HIS A 64 20.69 10.06 19.43
CA HIS A 64 19.50 9.51 18.79
C HIS A 64 19.81 9.11 17.35
N VAL A 65 20.49 9.99 16.60
CA VAL A 65 20.94 9.70 15.24
C VAL A 65 21.90 8.50 15.21
N PHE A 66 22.93 8.47 16.05
CA PHE A 66 23.89 7.36 16.08
C PHE A 66 23.22 6.02 16.39
N TYR A 67 22.33 5.99 17.38
CA TYR A 67 21.61 4.78 17.74
C TYR A 67 20.65 4.32 16.64
N LEU A 68 19.97 5.25 15.96
CA LEU A 68 19.14 4.92 14.80
C LEU A 68 19.98 4.37 13.64
N VAL A 69 21.16 4.96 13.36
CA VAL A 69 22.11 4.42 12.37
C VAL A 69 22.54 2.99 12.75
N TYR A 70 22.82 2.75 14.03
CA TYR A 70 23.13 1.41 14.54
C TYR A 70 21.99 0.42 14.29
N LEU A 71 20.75 0.77 14.67
CA LEU A 71 19.58 -0.10 14.46
C LEU A 71 19.34 -0.37 12.97
N ILE A 72 19.43 0.67 12.13
CA ILE A 72 19.28 0.54 10.68
C ILE A 72 20.27 -0.48 10.12
N LYS A 73 21.55 -0.40 10.51
CA LYS A 73 22.59 -1.30 10.03
C LYS A 73 22.44 -2.71 10.61
N LYS A 74 22.20 -2.84 11.92
CA LYS A 74 22.11 -4.13 12.62
C LYS A 74 20.93 -4.96 12.17
N HIS A 75 19.76 -4.34 12.02
CA HIS A 75 18.51 -5.03 11.65
C HIS A 75 18.20 -4.92 10.15
N HIS A 76 19.16 -4.41 9.38
CA HIS A 76 19.07 -4.25 7.93
C HIS A 76 17.77 -3.57 7.48
N ILE A 77 17.44 -2.47 8.14
CA ILE A 77 16.20 -1.74 7.91
C ILE A 77 16.17 -1.21 6.48
N GLN A 78 15.15 -1.61 5.73
CA GLN A 78 14.92 -1.19 4.35
C GLN A 78 14.12 0.10 4.26
N LEU A 79 13.35 0.44 5.30
CA LEU A 79 12.53 1.65 5.38
C LEU A 79 12.32 2.10 6.83
N VAL A 80 12.41 3.41 7.08
CA VAL A 80 12.00 4.00 8.36
C VAL A 80 10.65 4.72 8.19
N HIS A 81 9.70 4.46 9.08
CA HIS A 81 8.40 5.12 9.12
C HIS A 81 8.24 5.88 10.44
N ALA A 82 8.31 7.21 10.38
CA ALA A 82 8.11 8.05 11.56
C ALA A 82 6.64 8.44 11.76
N HIS A 83 6.19 8.52 13.00
CA HIS A 83 4.82 8.97 13.34
C HIS A 83 4.80 10.20 14.26
N SER A 84 5.95 10.84 14.48
CA SER A 84 6.02 12.06 15.29
C SER A 84 7.14 12.96 14.77
N ARG A 85 7.08 14.26 15.12
CA ARG A 85 8.19 15.18 14.80
C ARG A 85 9.48 14.85 15.52
N ALA A 86 9.39 14.48 16.80
CA ALA A 86 10.58 14.24 17.63
C ALA A 86 11.36 13.04 17.12
N SER A 87 10.65 11.98 16.73
CA SER A 87 11.24 10.84 16.03
C SER A 87 11.65 11.18 14.59
N GLY A 88 10.85 11.99 13.89
CA GLY A 88 11.07 12.38 12.49
C GLY A 88 12.42 13.05 12.22
N TRP A 89 12.80 14.06 13.00
CA TRP A 89 14.07 14.78 12.76
C TRP A 89 15.29 13.86 12.88
N SER A 90 15.37 13.07 13.95
CA SER A 90 16.51 12.18 14.19
C SER A 90 16.53 11.03 13.17
N SER A 91 15.35 10.52 12.80
CA SER A 91 15.19 9.50 11.76
C SER A 91 15.63 10.01 10.40
N TYR A 92 15.27 11.25 10.03
CA TYR A 92 15.63 11.84 8.76
C TYR A 92 17.15 11.94 8.60
N VAL A 93 17.85 12.45 9.62
CA VAL A 93 19.31 12.54 9.59
C VAL A 93 19.95 11.15 9.52
N ALA A 94 19.49 10.19 10.33
CA ALA A 94 19.99 8.81 10.29
C ALA A 94 19.79 8.17 8.90
N CYS A 95 18.61 8.35 8.31
CA CYS A 95 18.26 7.85 6.99
C CYS A 95 19.12 8.46 5.87
N LYS A 96 19.40 9.77 5.94
CA LYS A 96 20.33 10.42 5.01
C LYS A 96 21.75 9.86 5.12
N LEU A 97 22.22 9.59 6.33
CA LEU A 97 23.55 9.01 6.56
C LEU A 97 23.67 7.55 6.09
N THR A 98 22.57 6.79 6.11
CA THR A 98 22.57 5.37 5.70
C THR A 98 22.09 5.14 4.27
N GLY A 99 21.53 6.16 3.61
CA GLY A 99 20.84 6.00 2.33
C GLY A 99 19.53 5.22 2.44
N THR A 100 18.97 5.07 3.65
CA THR A 100 17.72 4.35 3.89
C THR A 100 16.54 5.27 3.58
N PRO A 101 15.52 4.82 2.83
CA PRO A 101 14.31 5.61 2.60
C PRO A 101 13.53 5.82 3.89
N MET A 102 12.85 6.96 3.96
CA MET A 102 12.03 7.34 5.11
C MET A 102 10.68 7.87 4.64
N ILE A 103 9.62 7.56 5.36
CA ILE A 103 8.34 8.27 5.24
C ILE A 103 7.87 8.76 6.62
N THR A 104 6.89 9.66 6.64
CA THR A 104 6.30 10.16 7.88
C THR A 104 4.78 10.16 7.81
N THR A 105 4.09 9.61 8.82
CA THR A 105 2.66 9.87 9.03
C THR A 105 2.45 11.04 9.98
N VAL A 106 1.62 11.99 9.58
CA VAL A 106 1.26 13.19 10.34
C VAL A 106 -0.15 12.98 10.91
N HIS A 107 -0.21 12.64 12.20
CA HIS A 107 -1.47 12.30 12.88
C HIS A 107 -2.29 13.49 13.39
N GLY A 108 -1.66 14.65 13.49
CA GLY A 108 -2.26 15.82 14.14
C GLY A 108 -1.55 17.10 13.75
N ARG A 109 -2.12 18.22 14.18
CA ARG A 109 -1.65 19.55 13.78
C ARG A 109 -0.19 19.77 14.15
N GLN A 110 0.56 20.33 13.21
CA GLN A 110 1.96 20.69 13.41
C GLN A 110 2.08 22.18 13.74
N PRO A 111 2.79 22.56 14.81
CA PRO A 111 2.86 23.97 15.18
C PRO A 111 3.74 24.73 14.18
N VAL A 112 3.43 26.00 13.89
CA VAL A 112 4.07 26.79 12.82
C VAL A 112 5.19 27.67 13.40
N HIS A 113 6.45 27.44 12.98
CA HIS A 113 7.60 28.29 13.33
C HIS A 113 8.52 28.45 12.10
N ALA A 114 9.31 29.52 12.03
CA ALA A 114 10.22 29.80 10.91
C ALA A 114 11.18 28.63 10.58
N SER A 115 11.79 28.03 11.61
CA SER A 115 12.67 26.86 11.43
C SER A 115 11.96 25.63 10.88
N ARG A 116 10.64 25.53 11.06
CA ARG A 116 9.82 24.43 10.57
C ARG A 116 9.39 24.61 9.12
N LYS A 117 9.35 25.86 8.63
CA LYS A 117 9.21 26.14 7.20
C LYS A 117 10.50 25.84 6.42
N ALA A 118 11.65 25.98 7.06
CA ALA A 118 12.95 25.73 6.42
C ALA A 118 13.34 24.24 6.36
N PHE A 119 12.89 23.41 7.32
CA PHE A 119 13.28 21.99 7.38
C PHE A 119 12.18 21.11 7.96
N HIS A 120 11.48 20.36 7.12
CA HIS A 120 10.32 19.57 7.53
C HIS A 120 10.66 18.17 8.07
N ALA A 121 11.78 17.58 7.64
CA ALA A 121 12.21 16.22 8.00
C ALA A 121 11.15 15.12 7.76
N LEU A 122 10.35 15.24 6.69
CA LEU A 122 9.23 14.32 6.40
C LEU A 122 9.63 13.08 5.59
N GLY A 123 10.81 13.08 4.96
CA GLY A 123 11.30 11.97 4.15
C GLY A 123 10.82 12.03 2.70
N PHE A 124 10.62 10.86 2.09
CA PHE A 124 10.15 10.67 0.72
C PHE A 124 8.66 11.01 0.55
N ARG A 125 7.83 10.67 1.54
CA ARG A 125 6.38 10.95 1.51
C ARG A 125 5.89 11.35 2.90
N ALA A 126 5.03 12.37 2.95
CA ALA A 126 4.30 12.82 4.11
C ALA A 126 2.85 12.32 4.03
N VAL A 127 2.51 11.33 4.84
CA VAL A 127 1.19 10.72 4.90
C VAL A 127 0.32 11.51 5.88
N ALA A 128 -0.60 12.31 5.35
CA ALA A 128 -1.58 13.03 6.13
C ALA A 128 -2.78 12.11 6.45
N VAL A 129 -3.21 12.06 7.71
CA VAL A 129 -4.32 11.17 8.10
C VAL A 129 -5.70 11.68 7.68
N CYS A 130 -5.78 12.95 7.29
CA CYS A 130 -6.95 13.57 6.70
C CYS A 130 -6.57 14.82 5.88
N GLU A 131 -7.53 15.33 5.12
CA GLU A 131 -7.41 16.49 4.24
C GLU A 131 -7.01 17.74 5.03
N ASP A 132 -7.58 17.97 6.21
CA ASP A 132 -7.22 19.14 7.03
C ASP A 132 -5.76 19.12 7.47
N ILE A 133 -5.18 17.93 7.71
CA ILE A 133 -3.73 17.81 7.96
C ILE A 133 -2.95 18.09 6.70
N ALA A 134 -3.37 17.58 5.54
CA ALA A 134 -2.70 17.81 4.27
C ALA A 134 -2.65 19.32 3.96
N HIS A 135 -3.79 20.00 4.02
CA HIS A 135 -3.88 21.46 3.85
C HIS A 135 -3.01 22.18 4.88
N GLN A 136 -3.06 21.78 6.16
CA GLN A 136 -2.25 22.45 7.18
C GLN A 136 -0.75 22.37 6.88
N ILE A 137 -0.23 21.20 6.51
CA ILE A 137 1.22 21.05 6.27
C ILE A 137 1.64 21.71 4.95
N ILE A 138 0.76 21.76 3.94
CA ILE A 138 1.03 22.48 2.69
C ILE A 138 1.00 23.99 2.94
N ASP A 139 -0.12 24.52 3.42
CA ASP A 139 -0.38 25.96 3.46
C ASP A 139 0.42 26.64 4.57
N ASN A 140 0.48 26.01 5.76
CA ASN A 140 1.07 26.66 6.93
C ASN A 140 2.55 26.31 7.13
N LEU A 141 3.00 25.14 6.66
CA LEU A 141 4.41 24.74 6.76
C LEU A 141 5.18 24.85 5.44
N GLY A 142 4.51 24.98 4.28
CA GLY A 142 5.18 25.08 2.98
C GLY A 142 5.70 23.73 2.47
N VAL A 143 5.12 22.62 2.91
CA VAL A 143 5.49 21.28 2.40
C VAL A 143 5.05 21.18 0.94
N ASP A 144 5.95 20.69 0.08
CA ASP A 144 5.64 20.44 -1.33
C ASP A 144 4.41 19.51 -1.47
N PRO A 145 3.32 19.94 -2.13
CA PRO A 145 2.14 19.11 -2.36
C PRO A 145 2.45 17.77 -3.02
N ALA A 146 3.51 17.69 -3.84
CA ALA A 146 3.88 16.46 -4.55
C ALA A 146 4.34 15.32 -3.61
N ILE A 147 4.77 15.65 -2.39
CA ILE A 147 5.18 14.63 -1.40
C ILE A 147 4.10 14.36 -0.36
N VAL A 148 2.97 15.08 -0.38
CA VAL A 148 1.87 14.91 0.57
C VAL A 148 0.84 13.96 -0.02
N GLN A 149 0.43 12.96 0.76
CA GLN A 149 -0.66 12.07 0.39
C GLN A 149 -1.59 11.85 1.58
N VAL A 150 -2.90 11.93 1.34
CA VAL A 150 -3.89 11.53 2.33
C VAL A 150 -4.01 10.01 2.37
N LEU A 151 -3.84 9.42 3.54
CA LEU A 151 -4.15 8.02 3.83
C LEU A 151 -4.61 7.94 5.29
N ARG A 152 -5.81 7.42 5.50
CA ARG A 152 -6.45 7.36 6.82
C ARG A 152 -5.67 6.48 7.80
N ASN A 153 -5.97 6.65 9.08
CA ASN A 153 -5.50 5.75 10.12
C ASN A 153 -6.27 4.43 10.10
N GLY A 154 -5.60 3.31 9.82
CA GLY A 154 -6.25 2.00 9.74
C GLY A 154 -6.83 1.53 11.08
N ILE A 155 -8.07 1.04 11.06
CA ILE A 155 -8.77 0.44 12.21
C ILE A 155 -9.28 -0.97 11.86
N GLU A 156 -9.38 -1.83 12.86
CA GLU A 156 -9.91 -3.20 12.74
C GLU A 156 -11.44 -3.16 12.61
N THR A 157 -11.95 -2.64 11.50
CA THR A 157 -13.38 -2.40 11.23
C THR A 157 -14.25 -3.63 11.44
N ASP A 158 -13.71 -4.82 11.19
CA ASP A 158 -14.43 -6.08 11.27
C ASP A 158 -14.88 -6.44 12.71
N LYS A 159 -14.25 -5.82 13.72
CA LYS A 159 -14.63 -5.96 15.14
C LYS A 159 -15.93 -5.22 15.49
N PHE A 160 -16.38 -4.31 14.64
CA PHE A 160 -17.52 -3.44 14.91
C PHE A 160 -18.66 -3.83 13.99
N GLN A 161 -19.66 -4.50 14.57
CA GLN A 161 -20.84 -4.96 13.85
C GLN A 161 -22.07 -4.18 14.30
N PRO A 162 -23.00 -3.87 13.38
CA PRO A 162 -24.25 -3.21 13.72
C PRO A 162 -25.03 -4.08 14.70
N VAL A 163 -25.51 -3.48 15.78
CA VAL A 163 -26.45 -4.11 16.71
C VAL A 163 -27.80 -3.38 16.65
N PRO A 164 -28.92 -3.99 17.06
CA PRO A 164 -30.21 -3.31 17.18
C PRO A 164 -30.19 -2.19 18.23
N ALA A 165 -31.04 -1.17 18.09
CA ALA A 165 -31.12 -0.09 19.09
C ALA A 165 -31.46 -0.65 20.50
N PRO A 166 -30.81 -0.16 21.58
CA PRO A 166 -31.13 -0.61 22.92
C PRO A 166 -32.53 -0.15 23.31
N THR A 167 -33.13 -0.86 24.25
CA THR A 167 -34.40 -0.45 24.88
C THR A 167 -34.10 0.12 26.25
N ASN A 168 -33.73 1.40 26.29
CA ASN A 168 -33.39 2.09 27.53
C ASN A 168 -34.60 2.86 28.08
N GLY A 169 -34.82 2.80 29.39
CA GLY A 169 -35.90 3.57 30.06
C GLY A 169 -35.65 5.09 30.07
N ARG A 170 -34.37 5.49 30.02
CA ARG A 170 -33.92 6.86 29.73
C ARG A 170 -32.79 6.78 28.70
N PRO A 171 -32.71 7.71 27.73
CA PRO A 171 -31.66 7.64 26.72
C PRO A 171 -30.25 7.66 27.36
N VAL A 172 -29.37 6.80 26.87
CA VAL A 172 -28.00 6.61 27.35
C VAL A 172 -27.03 7.26 26.37
N ILE A 173 -26.28 8.26 26.84
CA ILE A 173 -25.22 8.94 26.10
C ILE A 173 -23.86 8.47 26.61
N ALA A 174 -22.99 8.00 25.72
CA ALA A 174 -21.58 7.76 26.06
C ALA A 174 -20.68 8.89 25.57
N ILE A 175 -19.82 9.42 26.44
CA ILE A 175 -18.70 10.30 26.07
C ILE A 175 -17.41 9.49 26.26
N VAL A 176 -16.67 9.26 25.17
CA VAL A 176 -15.44 8.44 25.23
C VAL A 176 -14.22 9.32 24.93
N GLY A 177 -13.30 9.42 25.87
CA GLY A 177 -12.10 10.24 25.70
C GLY A 177 -11.28 10.42 26.98
N ARG A 178 -10.12 11.07 26.84
CA ARG A 178 -9.27 11.43 27.98
C ARG A 178 -9.88 12.62 28.72
N LEU A 179 -9.80 12.60 30.05
CA LEU A 179 -10.28 13.69 30.91
C LEU A 179 -9.23 14.78 31.19
N SER A 180 -8.11 14.75 30.46
CA SER A 180 -7.03 15.73 30.55
C SER A 180 -6.90 16.55 29.25
N GLY A 181 -6.27 17.72 29.37
CA GLY A 181 -6.04 18.62 28.24
C GLY A 181 -7.33 19.10 27.56
N PRO A 182 -7.28 19.45 26.26
CA PRO A 182 -8.44 19.95 25.52
C PRO A 182 -9.64 19.01 25.51
N LYS A 183 -9.43 17.67 25.45
CA LYS A 183 -10.53 16.68 25.52
C LYS A 183 -11.23 16.68 26.88
N GLY A 184 -10.47 16.86 27.97
CA GLY A 184 -11.05 17.03 29.30
C GLY A 184 -11.87 18.32 29.43
N GLU A 185 -11.42 19.40 28.78
CA GLU A 185 -12.19 20.65 28.70
C GLU A 185 -13.50 20.49 27.97
N LEU A 186 -13.44 19.90 26.77
CA LEU A 186 -14.63 19.57 25.99
C LEU A 186 -15.62 18.72 26.78
N CYS A 187 -15.17 17.63 27.40
CA CYS A 187 -16.03 16.74 28.19
C CYS A 187 -16.71 17.49 29.34
N TYR A 188 -15.98 18.34 30.05
CA TYR A 188 -16.55 19.10 31.16
C TYR A 188 -17.65 20.05 30.71
N ARG A 189 -17.40 20.82 29.63
CA ARG A 189 -18.39 21.75 29.08
C ARG A 189 -19.62 21.04 28.52
N LEU A 190 -19.45 19.85 27.93
CA LEU A 190 -20.59 19.02 27.51
C LEU A 190 -21.49 18.64 28.70
N LEU A 191 -20.91 18.23 29.83
CA LEU A 191 -21.66 17.87 31.03
C LEU A 191 -22.32 19.08 31.72
N ASP A 192 -21.72 20.26 31.62
CA ASP A 192 -22.20 21.46 32.32
C ASP A 192 -23.22 22.27 31.52
N GLU A 193 -22.96 22.46 30.23
CA GLU A 193 -23.68 23.45 29.41
C GLU A 193 -24.68 22.79 28.45
N VAL A 194 -24.34 21.59 27.95
CA VAL A 194 -24.99 20.98 26.79
C VAL A 194 -25.95 19.86 27.18
N LEU A 195 -25.49 18.90 27.97
CA LEU A 195 -26.27 17.71 28.30
C LEU A 195 -27.22 17.98 29.46
N ASP A 196 -28.46 17.50 29.30
CA ASP A 196 -29.45 17.48 30.36
C ASP A 196 -29.33 16.14 31.11
N LEU A 197 -28.69 16.20 32.29
CA LEU A 197 -28.39 15.04 33.12
C LEU A 197 -29.62 14.51 33.88
N ASP A 198 -30.76 15.20 33.83
CA ASP A 198 -32.00 14.75 34.47
C ASP A 198 -32.83 13.90 33.49
N THR A 199 -32.76 14.21 32.19
CA THR A 199 -33.50 13.49 31.13
C THR A 199 -32.70 12.36 30.49
N CYS A 200 -31.36 12.39 30.55
CA CYS A 200 -30.50 11.36 29.95
C CYS A 200 -29.55 10.74 30.98
N GLN A 201 -29.24 9.45 30.82
CA GLN A 201 -28.14 8.81 31.54
C GLN A 201 -26.83 9.05 30.78
N VAL A 202 -25.81 9.63 31.43
CA VAL A 202 -24.52 9.88 30.79
C VAL A 202 -23.44 8.96 31.36
N LYS A 203 -22.75 8.26 30.46
CA LYS A 203 -21.58 7.41 30.75
C LYS A 203 -20.31 8.10 30.21
N VAL A 204 -19.35 8.39 31.08
CA VAL A 204 -18.04 8.93 30.70
C VAL A 204 -17.00 7.82 30.79
N VAL A 205 -16.45 7.45 29.63
CA VAL A 205 -15.49 6.35 29.50
C VAL A 205 -14.10 6.90 29.28
N SER A 206 -13.22 6.65 30.25
CA SER A 206 -11.85 7.19 30.25
C SER A 206 -10.89 6.29 31.02
N GLY A 207 -9.73 6.04 30.43
CA GLY A 207 -8.60 5.43 31.16
C GLY A 207 -7.82 6.41 32.05
N SER A 208 -8.19 7.71 32.05
CA SER A 208 -7.55 8.73 32.88
C SER A 208 -8.09 8.68 34.31
N GLN A 209 -7.25 9.04 35.29
CA GLN A 209 -7.73 9.33 36.64
C GLN A 209 -8.73 10.49 36.60
N LEU A 210 -9.80 10.39 37.37
CA LEU A 210 -10.86 11.39 37.42
C LEU A 210 -10.35 12.68 38.08
N PRO A 211 -10.27 13.81 37.35
CA PRO A 211 -9.81 15.07 37.94
C PRO A 211 -10.83 15.62 38.94
N ALA A 212 -10.36 16.28 40.01
CA ALA A 212 -11.20 16.79 41.10
C ALA A 212 -12.38 17.66 40.62
N ARG A 213 -12.19 18.44 39.55
CA ARG A 213 -13.25 19.29 38.98
C ARG A 213 -14.49 18.50 38.53
N PHE A 214 -14.34 17.24 38.15
CA PHE A 214 -15.46 16.39 37.73
C PHE A 214 -16.25 15.79 38.90
N GLN A 215 -15.81 15.94 40.15
CA GLN A 215 -16.47 15.37 41.32
C GLN A 215 -17.93 15.83 41.46
N ARG A 216 -18.24 17.08 41.08
CA ARG A 216 -19.61 17.62 41.12
C ARG A 216 -20.62 16.88 40.22
N PHE A 217 -20.13 16.05 39.27
CA PHE A 217 -20.98 15.28 38.37
C PHE A 217 -21.16 13.82 38.81
N GLN A 218 -20.40 13.33 39.80
CA GLN A 218 -20.33 11.90 40.15
C GLN A 218 -21.67 11.28 40.56
N GLU A 219 -22.58 12.07 41.14
CA GLU A 219 -23.90 11.57 41.54
C GLU A 219 -24.87 11.41 40.35
N ARG A 220 -24.60 12.08 39.23
CA ARG A 220 -25.48 12.12 38.05
C ARG A 220 -24.87 11.49 36.79
N VAL A 221 -23.56 11.27 36.78
CA VAL A 221 -22.80 10.77 35.62
C VAL A 221 -22.01 9.54 36.04
N ASP A 222 -22.12 8.48 35.23
CA ASP A 222 -21.41 7.23 35.44
C ASP A 222 -20.00 7.33 34.83
N PHE A 223 -18.98 7.46 35.68
CA PHE A 223 -17.58 7.45 35.27
C PHE A 223 -17.05 6.00 35.24
N VAL A 224 -17.27 5.33 34.11
CA VAL A 224 -17.07 3.89 33.92
C VAL A 224 -15.60 3.46 34.01
N GLY A 225 -14.66 4.36 33.74
CA GLY A 225 -13.22 4.05 33.70
C GLY A 225 -12.77 3.44 32.37
N TYR A 226 -11.72 2.62 32.40
CA TYR A 226 -11.19 1.93 31.21
C TYR A 226 -12.11 0.77 30.82
N VAL A 227 -12.49 0.71 29.55
CA VAL A 227 -13.32 -0.35 28.98
C VAL A 227 -12.53 -1.09 27.91
N GLU A 228 -12.47 -2.41 28.03
CA GLU A 228 -11.82 -3.28 27.04
C GLU A 228 -12.77 -3.60 25.87
N ASP A 229 -14.02 -3.96 26.17
CA ASP A 229 -15.07 -4.26 25.19
C ASP A 229 -15.88 -3.01 24.82
N VAL A 230 -15.28 -2.15 23.99
CA VAL A 230 -15.91 -0.93 23.48
C VAL A 230 -17.19 -1.24 22.68
N PRO A 231 -17.26 -2.26 21.81
CA PRO A 231 -18.51 -2.62 21.12
C PRO A 231 -19.66 -2.95 22.08
N ALA A 232 -19.43 -3.73 23.13
CA ALA A 232 -20.49 -4.08 24.10
C ALA A 232 -20.97 -2.88 24.91
N LEU A 233 -20.07 -1.94 25.22
CA LEU A 233 -20.44 -0.65 25.80
C LEU A 233 -21.32 0.14 24.83
N MET A 234 -20.86 0.31 23.58
CA MET A 234 -21.58 1.06 22.55
C MET A 234 -22.98 0.49 22.30
N ALA A 235 -23.14 -0.83 22.32
CA ALA A 235 -24.43 -1.51 22.15
C ALA A 235 -25.51 -1.08 23.16
N GLN A 236 -25.10 -0.58 24.34
CA GLN A 236 -26.02 -0.11 25.38
C GLN A 236 -26.39 1.37 25.23
N CYS A 237 -25.79 2.09 24.29
CA CYS A 237 -25.93 3.52 24.13
C CYS A 237 -26.89 3.87 22.98
N ASP A 238 -27.69 4.91 23.21
CA ASP A 238 -28.55 5.54 22.21
C ASP A 238 -27.74 6.53 21.35
N LEU A 239 -26.77 7.23 21.95
CA LEU A 239 -25.90 8.18 21.28
C LEU A 239 -24.47 8.09 21.82
N VAL A 240 -23.49 8.18 20.93
CA VAL A 240 -22.07 8.28 21.31
C VAL A 240 -21.56 9.67 20.91
N ILE A 241 -20.96 10.38 21.87
CA ILE A 241 -20.28 11.65 21.65
C ILE A 241 -18.77 11.41 21.68
N GLY A 242 -18.10 11.75 20.60
CA GLY A 242 -16.65 11.63 20.49
C GLY A 242 -16.14 11.96 19.10
N ALA A 243 -14.83 11.98 18.91
CA ALA A 243 -14.18 12.31 17.64
C ALA A 243 -13.16 11.25 17.23
N GLY A 244 -12.65 11.39 16.00
CA GLY A 244 -11.73 10.46 15.39
C GLY A 244 -12.24 9.02 15.49
N ARG A 245 -11.41 8.16 16.08
CA ARG A 245 -11.68 6.72 16.19
C ARG A 245 -13.01 6.40 16.87
N VAL A 246 -13.36 7.12 17.93
CA VAL A 246 -14.58 6.83 18.72
C VAL A 246 -15.83 7.00 17.86
N ALA A 247 -15.90 8.08 17.07
CA ALA A 247 -17.03 8.33 16.19
C ALA A 247 -17.15 7.24 15.12
N MET A 248 -16.02 6.81 14.54
CA MET A 248 -16.00 5.73 13.55
C MET A 248 -16.48 4.40 14.16
N GLU A 249 -15.98 4.03 15.33
CA GLU A 249 -16.34 2.79 16.04
C GLU A 249 -17.84 2.77 16.37
N ALA A 250 -18.39 3.89 16.84
CA ALA A 250 -19.83 4.03 17.09
C ALA A 250 -20.65 3.81 15.82
N LEU A 251 -20.32 4.52 14.73
CA LEU A 251 -21.03 4.40 13.46
C LEU A 251 -20.98 2.97 12.91
N LEU A 252 -19.83 2.29 13.01
CA LEU A 252 -19.68 0.89 12.59
C LEU A 252 -20.52 -0.07 13.44
N CYS A 253 -20.67 0.19 14.74
CA CYS A 253 -21.60 -0.51 15.63
C CYS A 253 -23.08 -0.16 15.39
N GLY A 254 -23.39 0.65 14.37
CA GLY A 254 -24.75 1.12 14.09
C GLY A 254 -25.27 2.10 15.14
N ARG A 255 -24.38 2.73 15.92
CA ARG A 255 -24.70 3.74 16.92
C ARG A 255 -24.59 5.13 16.30
N PRO A 256 -25.61 5.98 16.44
CA PRO A 256 -25.50 7.40 16.12
C PRO A 256 -24.27 8.01 16.80
N ALA A 257 -23.45 8.72 16.03
CA ALA A 257 -22.28 9.41 16.53
C ALA A 257 -22.45 10.91 16.39
N PHE A 258 -22.35 11.61 17.52
CA PHE A 258 -22.28 13.06 17.57
C PHE A 258 -20.80 13.46 17.63
N ALA A 259 -20.25 13.79 16.46
CA ALA A 259 -18.83 14.03 16.28
C ALA A 259 -18.42 15.42 16.78
N ILE A 260 -17.68 15.46 17.90
CA ILE A 260 -17.11 16.68 18.46
C ILE A 260 -15.67 16.40 18.89
N GLY A 261 -14.72 17.08 18.24
CA GLY A 261 -13.30 16.94 18.54
C GLY A 261 -12.68 18.21 19.13
N GLU A 262 -11.35 18.24 19.21
CA GLU A 262 -10.60 19.36 19.81
C GLU A 262 -10.64 20.65 18.97
N ALA A 263 -10.94 20.53 17.67
CA ALA A 263 -10.92 21.66 16.75
C ALA A 263 -12.31 22.09 16.29
N LYS A 264 -13.20 21.13 16.01
CA LYS A 264 -14.51 21.39 15.40
C LYS A 264 -15.58 20.45 15.92
N ALA A 265 -16.82 20.96 15.99
CA ALA A 265 -18.01 20.15 16.14
C ALA A 265 -18.64 19.89 14.76
N ILE A 266 -18.74 18.63 14.37
CA ILE A 266 -19.45 18.19 13.15
C ILE A 266 -20.94 17.99 13.46
N GLY A 267 -21.25 17.62 14.70
CA GLY A 267 -22.61 17.28 15.13
C GLY A 267 -22.95 15.83 14.81
N LEU A 268 -24.24 15.52 14.64
CA LEU A 268 -24.67 14.18 14.26
C LEU A 268 -24.11 13.83 12.88
N VAL A 269 -23.35 12.74 12.79
CA VAL A 269 -22.80 12.28 11.51
C VAL A 269 -23.90 11.59 10.70
N THR A 270 -24.09 12.08 9.49
CA THR A 270 -25.06 11.59 8.50
C THR A 270 -24.37 11.50 7.14
N GLU A 271 -25.08 11.01 6.11
CA GLU A 271 -24.54 11.02 4.74
C GLU A 271 -24.21 12.44 4.24
N HIS A 272 -24.97 13.45 4.68
CA HIS A 272 -24.83 14.82 4.18
C HIS A 272 -23.56 15.53 4.64
N ASN A 273 -23.03 15.18 5.81
CA ASN A 273 -21.83 15.80 6.41
C ASN A 273 -20.67 14.80 6.56
N LEU A 274 -20.76 13.62 5.95
CA LEU A 274 -19.72 12.59 6.09
C LEU A 274 -18.38 13.06 5.50
N ASP A 275 -18.36 13.69 4.33
CA ASP A 275 -17.11 14.18 3.72
C ASP A 275 -16.40 15.21 4.62
N GLU A 276 -17.16 16.08 5.28
CA GLU A 276 -16.64 17.04 6.25
C GLU A 276 -16.10 16.34 7.52
N ALA A 277 -16.80 15.31 7.99
CA ALA A 277 -16.33 14.47 9.08
C ALA A 277 -15.02 13.77 8.71
N LEU A 278 -14.92 13.18 7.51
CA LEU A 278 -13.70 12.53 7.03
C LEU A 278 -12.53 13.52 6.91
N ALA A 279 -12.76 14.69 6.32
CA ALA A 279 -11.77 15.75 6.13
C ALA A 279 -11.10 16.23 7.41
N SER A 280 -11.87 16.23 8.50
CA SER A 280 -11.47 16.72 9.82
C SER A 280 -11.09 15.61 10.82
N ASN A 281 -11.06 14.35 10.38
CA ASN A 281 -10.95 13.19 11.28
C ASN A 281 -12.01 13.25 12.42
N PHE A 282 -13.25 13.46 12.01
CA PHE A 282 -14.46 13.60 12.84
C PHE A 282 -14.33 14.74 13.87
N GLY A 283 -13.78 15.87 13.44
CA GLY A 283 -13.63 17.09 14.25
C GLY A 283 -12.37 17.16 15.13
N ASP A 284 -11.55 16.10 15.19
CA ASP A 284 -10.28 16.12 15.94
C ASP A 284 -9.27 17.10 15.31
N ILE A 285 -9.35 17.33 13.99
CA ILE A 285 -8.50 18.24 13.24
C ILE A 285 -9.36 19.37 12.65
N GLY A 286 -8.83 20.59 12.63
CA GLY A 286 -9.48 21.74 12.02
C GLY A 286 -8.53 22.93 11.92
N PRO A 287 -8.96 24.07 11.38
CA PRO A 287 -8.08 25.21 11.08
C PRO A 287 -7.57 25.96 12.32
N GLN A 288 -8.33 25.96 13.41
CA GLN A 288 -8.07 26.68 14.67
C GLN A 288 -8.32 25.75 15.87
N ASP A 289 -7.70 26.06 17.01
CA ASP A 289 -7.94 25.32 18.26
C ASP A 289 -9.28 25.81 18.88
N LEU A 290 -10.22 24.88 19.09
CA LEU A 290 -11.44 25.02 19.91
C LEU A 290 -12.42 26.19 19.58
N ALA A 291 -12.90 26.27 18.33
CA ALA A 291 -13.98 27.19 17.95
C ALA A 291 -15.36 26.49 17.97
N ILE A 292 -15.85 26.12 19.16
CA ILE A 292 -17.10 25.36 19.32
C ILE A 292 -18.18 26.23 19.98
N ASP A 293 -19.32 26.38 19.31
CA ASP A 293 -20.53 27.01 19.88
C ASP A 293 -21.36 25.97 20.65
N PHE A 294 -21.14 25.90 21.96
CA PHE A 294 -21.83 24.96 22.84
C PHE A 294 -23.33 25.23 22.99
N ALA A 295 -23.76 26.49 22.81
CA ALA A 295 -25.19 26.82 22.87
C ALA A 295 -25.93 26.24 21.66
N ALA A 296 -25.33 26.34 20.46
CA ALA A 296 -25.87 25.71 19.27
C ALA A 296 -25.88 24.17 19.35
N LEU A 297 -24.89 23.55 20.00
CA LEU A 297 -24.83 22.09 20.17
C LEU A 297 -25.97 21.55 21.04
N LYS A 298 -26.36 22.29 22.08
CA LYS A 298 -27.44 21.88 22.99
C LYS A 298 -28.75 21.61 22.24
N ALA A 299 -29.08 22.45 21.25
CA ALA A 299 -30.28 22.29 20.43
C ALA A 299 -30.25 21.02 19.54
N GLN A 300 -29.07 20.43 19.31
CA GLN A 300 -28.89 19.28 18.41
C GLN A 300 -28.91 17.93 19.13
N ILE A 301 -28.76 17.90 20.47
CA ILE A 301 -28.71 16.64 21.24
C ILE A 301 -30.03 15.87 21.18
N ALA A 302 -31.16 16.54 21.38
CA ALA A 302 -32.47 15.88 21.34
C ALA A 302 -32.78 15.28 19.94
N PRO A 303 -32.56 16.00 18.81
CA PRO A 303 -32.63 15.40 17.48
C PRO A 303 -31.66 14.22 17.28
N ALA A 304 -30.45 14.30 17.82
CA ALA A 304 -29.45 13.24 17.71
C ALA A 304 -29.86 11.97 18.48
N LEU A 305 -30.47 12.10 19.65
CA LEU A 305 -31.04 10.98 20.41
C LEU A 305 -32.25 10.33 19.72
N ALA A 306 -33.01 11.10 18.95
CA ALA A 306 -34.13 10.57 18.17
C ALA A 306 -33.66 9.77 16.94
N SER A 307 -32.43 10.00 16.47
CA SER A 307 -31.79 9.16 15.47
C SER A 307 -31.47 7.83 16.12
N SER A 308 -32.20 6.77 15.79
CA SER A 308 -32.00 5.42 16.37
C SER A 308 -31.20 4.49 15.45
N THR A 309 -30.86 4.94 14.25
CA THR A 309 -30.20 4.13 13.22
C THR A 309 -29.14 4.92 12.48
N VAL A 310 -28.12 4.20 11.99
CA VAL A 310 -27.04 4.73 11.14
C VAL A 310 -27.21 4.14 9.74
N SER A 311 -27.14 4.98 8.72
CA SER A 311 -27.22 4.52 7.32
C SER A 311 -26.10 3.55 6.96
N ASP A 312 -26.44 2.51 6.20
CA ASP A 312 -25.48 1.55 5.66
C ASP A 312 -24.43 2.20 4.78
N ALA A 313 -24.79 3.25 4.04
CA ALA A 313 -23.85 3.99 3.19
C ALA A 313 -22.72 4.64 4.00
N VAL A 314 -23.04 5.21 5.17
CA VAL A 314 -22.04 5.79 6.09
C VAL A 314 -21.08 4.71 6.57
N ARG A 315 -21.62 3.57 7.00
CA ARG A 315 -20.82 2.45 7.53
C ARG A 315 -19.90 1.88 6.46
N GLN A 316 -20.43 1.61 5.27
CA GLN A 316 -19.65 1.11 4.14
C GLN A 316 -18.55 2.10 3.75
N ARG A 317 -18.83 3.40 3.73
CA ARG A 317 -17.81 4.40 3.42
C ARG A 317 -16.70 4.43 4.47
N ILE A 318 -17.02 4.33 5.76
CA ILE A 318 -16.01 4.23 6.82
C ILE A 318 -15.18 2.94 6.68
N GLN A 319 -15.81 1.81 6.35
CA GLN A 319 -15.09 0.55 6.11
C GLN A 319 -14.10 0.65 4.94
N VAL A 320 -14.50 1.29 3.85
CA VAL A 320 -13.63 1.51 2.68
C VAL A 320 -12.46 2.44 3.02
N GLU A 321 -12.72 3.54 3.73
CA GLU A 321 -11.72 4.58 4.00
C GLU A 321 -10.74 4.20 5.14
N TYR A 322 -11.22 3.55 6.19
CA TYR A 322 -10.45 3.25 7.41
C TYR A 322 -10.15 1.77 7.61
N GLY A 323 -10.70 0.87 6.78
CA GLY A 323 -10.46 -0.56 6.86
C GLY A 323 -8.98 -0.88 6.87
N LEU A 324 -8.53 -1.59 7.92
CA LEU A 324 -7.10 -1.87 8.15
C LEU A 324 -6.41 -2.48 6.94
N ALA A 325 -7.06 -3.43 6.27
CA ALA A 325 -6.50 -4.12 5.12
C ALA A 325 -6.25 -3.15 3.95
N GLY A 326 -7.18 -2.24 3.67
CA GLY A 326 -7.06 -1.23 2.61
C GLY A 326 -5.98 -0.21 2.92
N VAL A 327 -5.95 0.30 4.17
CA VAL A 327 -4.92 1.25 4.62
C VAL A 327 -3.52 0.64 4.54
N VAL A 328 -3.34 -0.61 4.98
CA VAL A 328 -2.03 -1.28 4.91
C VAL A 328 -1.60 -1.51 3.47
N SER A 329 -2.51 -1.88 2.56
CA SER A 329 -2.19 -1.98 1.13
C SER A 329 -1.77 -0.64 0.52
N GLY A 330 -2.46 0.45 0.89
CA GLY A 330 -2.07 1.81 0.49
C GLY A 330 -0.69 2.19 1.01
N LEU A 331 -0.39 1.83 2.25
CA LEU A 331 0.90 2.07 2.87
C LEU A 331 2.04 1.23 2.24
N GLU A 332 1.78 -0.05 1.93
CA GLU A 332 2.72 -0.90 1.19
C GLU A 332 3.04 -0.33 -0.19
N SER A 333 2.08 0.29 -0.88
CA SER A 333 2.33 1.01 -2.13
C SER A 333 3.32 2.17 -1.94
N ILE A 334 3.10 2.99 -0.91
CA ILE A 334 4.00 4.10 -0.53
C ILE A 334 5.40 3.59 -0.18
N TYR A 335 5.48 2.47 0.55
CA TYR A 335 6.75 1.85 0.93
C TYR A 335 7.54 1.40 -0.29
N GLN A 336 6.87 0.75 -1.26
CA GLN A 336 7.49 0.31 -2.50
C GLN A 336 8.02 1.50 -3.30
N ASP A 337 7.23 2.56 -3.45
CA ASP A 337 7.69 3.80 -4.11
C ASP A 337 8.94 4.35 -3.43
N ALA A 338 8.91 4.48 -2.11
CA ALA A 338 10.01 5.06 -1.34
C ALA A 338 11.30 4.26 -1.52
N VAL A 339 11.21 2.91 -1.50
CA VAL A 339 12.38 2.04 -1.71
C VAL A 339 12.88 2.08 -3.14
N VAL A 340 11.99 1.90 -4.11
CA VAL A 340 12.35 1.81 -5.53
C VAL A 340 12.96 3.12 -6.03
N GLU A 341 12.37 4.26 -5.69
CA GLU A 341 12.86 5.57 -6.13
C GLU A 341 14.10 6.03 -5.37
N THR A 342 14.17 5.83 -4.04
CA THR A 342 15.34 6.25 -3.25
C THR A 342 16.57 5.42 -3.61
N LEU A 343 16.42 4.10 -3.76
CA LEU A 343 17.52 3.21 -4.12
C LEU A 343 17.77 3.15 -5.63
N ARG A 344 16.88 3.74 -6.44
CA ARG A 344 16.86 3.69 -7.92
C ARG A 344 17.03 2.26 -8.42
N ARG A 345 16.25 1.35 -7.86
CA ARG A 345 16.37 -0.09 -8.09
C ARG A 345 15.00 -0.75 -8.13
N GLU A 346 14.73 -1.43 -9.23
CA GLU A 346 13.56 -2.29 -9.41
C GLU A 346 14.00 -3.69 -9.88
N MET A 347 13.20 -4.71 -9.58
CA MET A 347 13.38 -6.08 -10.07
C MET A 347 13.41 -6.09 -11.61
N PRO A 348 14.49 -6.58 -12.25
CA PRO A 348 14.54 -6.67 -13.70
C PRO A 348 13.56 -7.70 -14.24
N VAL A 349 12.79 -7.33 -15.26
CA VAL A 349 12.05 -8.26 -16.12
C VAL A 349 12.79 -8.31 -17.45
N ILE A 350 13.42 -9.44 -17.79
CA ILE A 350 14.25 -9.59 -19.00
C ILE A 350 13.51 -10.40 -20.05
N MET A 351 13.60 -9.98 -21.30
CA MET A 351 12.84 -10.56 -22.42
C MET A 351 13.77 -11.17 -23.47
N TYR A 352 13.56 -12.45 -23.76
CA TYR A 352 14.12 -13.22 -24.87
C TYR A 352 13.01 -13.56 -25.89
N HIS A 353 13.36 -14.18 -27.02
CA HIS A 353 12.38 -14.72 -27.99
C HIS A 353 12.86 -16.11 -28.42
N ARG A 354 13.89 -16.16 -29.29
CA ARG A 354 14.47 -17.40 -29.83
C ARG A 354 15.76 -17.84 -29.17
N PHE A 355 15.97 -19.15 -29.16
CA PHE A 355 17.24 -19.76 -28.81
C PHE A 355 17.80 -20.61 -29.96
N ILE A 356 18.98 -20.26 -30.46
CA ILE A 356 19.62 -20.90 -31.62
C ILE A 356 20.87 -21.68 -31.23
N GLU A 357 21.23 -22.70 -31.99
CA GLU A 357 22.46 -23.47 -31.79
C GLU A 357 23.50 -23.14 -32.86
N HIS A 358 23.05 -23.00 -34.11
CA HIS A 358 23.91 -22.72 -35.25
C HIS A 358 23.62 -21.35 -35.88
N ASP A 359 24.66 -20.77 -36.49
CA ASP A 359 24.57 -19.48 -37.18
C ASP A 359 23.61 -19.49 -38.38
N SER A 360 23.33 -20.67 -38.96
CA SER A 360 22.34 -20.85 -40.03
C SER A 360 20.90 -20.62 -39.58
N GLU A 361 20.63 -20.63 -38.27
CA GLU A 361 19.30 -20.39 -37.69
C GLU A 361 19.07 -18.91 -37.36
N LYS A 362 20.03 -18.03 -37.68
CA LYS A 362 19.91 -16.59 -37.41
C LYS A 362 18.80 -15.99 -38.27
N GLY A 363 17.82 -15.41 -37.59
CA GLY A 363 16.82 -14.55 -38.23
C GLY A 363 17.36 -13.13 -38.49
N VAL A 364 16.65 -12.41 -39.36
CA VAL A 364 16.98 -11.06 -39.83
C VAL A 364 16.70 -10.02 -38.74
N HIS A 365 15.63 -10.16 -37.97
CA HIS A 365 15.21 -9.14 -36.99
C HIS A 365 16.01 -9.15 -35.67
N GLY A 366 16.95 -10.08 -35.51
CA GLY A 366 17.85 -10.12 -34.35
C GLY A 366 17.15 -10.47 -33.03
N THR A 367 15.99 -11.12 -33.08
CA THR A 367 15.22 -11.63 -31.92
C THR A 367 15.66 -13.05 -31.53
N TRP A 368 16.97 -13.29 -31.47
CA TRP A 368 17.54 -14.60 -31.14
C TRP A 368 18.70 -14.53 -30.17
N MET A 369 19.00 -15.64 -29.52
CA MET A 369 20.10 -15.80 -28.57
C MET A 369 20.77 -17.14 -28.78
N PRO A 370 22.10 -17.21 -29.00
CA PRO A 370 22.80 -18.48 -28.98
C PRO A 370 22.57 -19.19 -27.64
N ILE A 371 22.15 -20.45 -27.67
CA ILE A 371 21.80 -21.20 -26.45
C ILE A 371 22.97 -21.29 -25.47
N ALA A 372 24.19 -21.40 -25.99
CA ALA A 372 25.42 -21.37 -25.19
C ALA A 372 25.64 -20.02 -24.48
N MET A 373 25.17 -18.90 -25.05
CA MET A 373 25.21 -17.60 -24.38
C MET A 373 24.11 -17.48 -23.34
N PHE A 374 22.91 -17.98 -23.61
CA PHE A 374 21.84 -18.05 -22.61
C PHE A 374 22.27 -18.87 -21.38
N GLU A 375 22.97 -19.99 -21.57
CA GLU A 375 23.53 -20.73 -20.43
C GLU A 375 24.53 -19.87 -19.63
N LYS A 376 25.42 -19.11 -20.29
CA LYS A 376 26.33 -18.18 -19.61
C LYS A 376 25.56 -17.10 -18.84
N HIS A 377 24.42 -16.64 -19.37
CA HIS A 377 23.52 -15.74 -18.65
C HIS A 377 23.00 -16.38 -17.37
N LEU A 378 22.45 -17.60 -17.42
CA LEU A 378 21.97 -18.30 -16.22
C LEU A 378 23.08 -18.55 -15.19
N ARG A 379 24.30 -18.87 -15.63
CA ARG A 379 25.48 -19.00 -14.75
C ARG A 379 25.79 -17.69 -14.03
N LEU A 380 25.76 -16.56 -14.75
CA LEU A 380 25.94 -15.23 -14.14
C LEU A 380 24.87 -14.96 -13.09
N LEU A 381 23.59 -15.23 -13.41
CA LEU A 381 22.48 -15.04 -12.47
C LEU A 381 22.69 -15.85 -11.19
N LYS A 382 23.09 -17.12 -11.33
CA LYS A 382 23.37 -18.01 -10.20
C LYS A 382 24.53 -17.52 -9.37
N TRP A 383 25.62 -17.09 -10.01
CA TRP A 383 26.80 -16.53 -9.33
C TRP A 383 26.47 -15.25 -8.56
N LEU A 384 25.58 -14.40 -9.09
CA LEU A 384 25.14 -13.17 -8.42
C LEU A 384 24.09 -13.40 -7.32
N GLY A 385 23.60 -14.64 -7.18
CA GLY A 385 22.58 -15.04 -6.21
C GLY A 385 21.17 -14.57 -6.59
N TYR A 386 20.84 -14.52 -7.88
CA TYR A 386 19.47 -14.24 -8.31
C TYR A 386 18.59 -15.48 -8.24
N GLU A 387 17.34 -15.24 -7.84
CA GLU A 387 16.20 -16.16 -7.92
C GLU A 387 15.18 -15.60 -8.92
N THR A 388 14.41 -16.47 -9.55
CA THR A 388 13.40 -16.07 -10.54
C THR A 388 12.00 -16.10 -9.95
N LEU A 389 11.24 -15.04 -10.18
CA LEU A 389 9.80 -14.98 -9.90
C LEU A 389 9.00 -15.00 -11.21
N THR A 390 7.80 -15.57 -11.16
CA THR A 390 6.77 -15.42 -12.20
C THR A 390 5.62 -14.52 -11.72
N PHE A 391 4.65 -14.25 -12.59
CA PHE A 391 3.47 -13.46 -12.20
C PHE A 391 2.55 -14.19 -11.22
N ARG A 392 2.55 -15.53 -11.23
CA ARG A 392 1.93 -16.35 -10.19
C ARG A 392 2.54 -16.09 -8.82
N ASP A 393 3.87 -16.06 -8.71
CA ASP A 393 4.54 -15.76 -7.44
C ASP A 393 4.15 -14.35 -6.91
N LEU A 394 4.01 -13.36 -7.80
CA LEU A 394 3.57 -12.00 -7.43
C LEU A 394 2.06 -11.91 -7.15
N ALA A 395 1.24 -12.70 -7.83
CA ALA A 395 -0.20 -12.79 -7.60
C ALA A 395 -0.53 -13.36 -6.21
N ASP A 396 0.25 -14.35 -5.77
CA ASP A 396 0.03 -15.09 -4.52
C ASP A 396 0.62 -14.35 -3.32
N LYS A 397 1.82 -13.76 -3.48
CA LYS A 397 2.57 -13.14 -2.37
C LYS A 397 2.53 -11.60 -2.39
N GLY A 398 1.92 -11.00 -3.41
CA GLY A 398 1.90 -9.56 -3.64
C GLY A 398 3.22 -9.01 -4.21
N PHE A 399 3.14 -7.84 -4.86
CA PHE A 399 4.29 -7.16 -5.44
C PHE A 399 5.42 -6.91 -4.43
N ILE A 400 5.05 -6.67 -3.16
CA ILE A 400 5.99 -6.38 -2.07
C ILE A 400 7.01 -7.50 -1.85
N HIS A 401 6.67 -8.74 -2.20
CA HIS A 401 7.54 -9.91 -2.07
C HIS A 401 8.88 -9.74 -2.80
N ARG A 402 8.87 -9.04 -3.95
CA ARG A 402 10.09 -8.79 -4.73
C ARG A 402 11.13 -7.92 -3.98
N LEU A 403 10.71 -7.24 -2.90
CA LEU A 403 11.55 -6.40 -2.05
C LEU A 403 11.96 -7.12 -0.76
N GLN A 404 11.83 -8.44 -0.68
CA GLN A 404 12.28 -9.22 0.48
C GLN A 404 13.77 -8.98 0.78
N TYR A 405 14.08 -8.75 2.06
CA TYR A 405 15.44 -8.56 2.51
C TYR A 405 16.33 -9.77 2.19
N GLY A 406 17.59 -9.52 1.80
CA GLY A 406 18.58 -10.55 1.51
C GLY A 406 18.37 -11.30 0.18
N LYS A 407 17.27 -11.07 -0.52
CA LYS A 407 16.94 -11.72 -1.78
C LYS A 407 17.21 -10.81 -2.99
N LYS A 408 17.55 -11.42 -4.12
CA LYS A 408 17.66 -10.74 -5.41
C LYS A 408 16.77 -11.47 -6.40
N TYR A 409 15.67 -10.85 -6.77
CA TYR A 409 14.77 -11.42 -7.76
C TYR A 409 15.00 -10.82 -9.14
N LEU A 410 14.66 -11.60 -10.16
CA LEU A 410 14.44 -11.16 -11.54
C LEU A 410 13.32 -12.00 -12.16
N MET A 411 12.80 -11.59 -13.29
CA MET A 411 11.86 -12.37 -14.08
C MET A 411 12.42 -12.61 -15.48
N ILE A 412 12.44 -13.86 -15.91
CA ILE A 412 12.81 -14.26 -17.27
C ILE A 412 11.52 -14.39 -18.07
N THR A 413 11.42 -13.73 -19.21
CA THR A 413 10.32 -13.90 -20.15
C THR A 413 10.84 -14.30 -21.53
N ALA A 414 10.04 -15.07 -22.27
CA ALA A 414 10.23 -15.32 -23.69
C ALA A 414 8.91 -15.11 -24.44
N ASP A 415 8.98 -14.51 -25.62
CA ASP A 415 7.80 -14.14 -26.40
C ASP A 415 7.57 -15.10 -27.58
N ASP A 416 6.39 -15.00 -28.17
CA ASP A 416 5.86 -15.68 -29.36
C ASP A 416 5.56 -17.19 -29.22
N GLY A 417 6.23 -17.91 -28.31
CA GLY A 417 5.96 -19.35 -28.08
C GLY A 417 6.62 -20.29 -29.08
N TYR A 418 7.87 -20.00 -29.45
CA TYR A 418 8.67 -20.83 -30.35
C TYR A 418 9.01 -22.20 -29.79
N GLN A 419 9.20 -23.20 -30.65
CA GLN A 419 9.55 -24.57 -30.23
C GLN A 419 10.86 -24.67 -29.44
N ASP A 420 11.82 -23.76 -29.65
CA ASP A 420 13.05 -23.72 -28.88
C ASP A 420 12.89 -23.24 -27.42
N ASN A 421 11.74 -22.64 -27.07
CA ASN A 421 11.41 -22.38 -25.67
C ASN A 421 11.23 -23.70 -24.90
N LEU A 422 10.65 -24.72 -25.53
CA LEU A 422 10.54 -26.07 -24.96
C LEU A 422 11.83 -26.88 -25.12
N THR A 423 12.38 -26.95 -26.34
CA THR A 423 13.45 -27.91 -26.64
C THR A 423 14.83 -27.47 -26.15
N ARG A 424 15.07 -26.15 -25.99
CA ARG A 424 16.39 -25.59 -25.64
C ARG A 424 16.39 -24.80 -24.35
N MET A 425 15.40 -23.92 -24.13
CA MET A 425 15.36 -23.09 -22.92
C MET A 425 14.96 -23.90 -21.67
N LEU A 426 13.87 -24.69 -21.73
CA LEU A 426 13.37 -25.43 -20.57
C LEU A 426 14.44 -26.34 -19.92
N PRO A 427 15.23 -27.15 -20.65
CA PRO A 427 16.28 -27.98 -20.04
C PRO A 427 17.30 -27.18 -19.24
N LEU A 428 17.60 -25.94 -19.66
CA LEU A 428 18.48 -25.05 -18.92
C LEU A 428 17.77 -24.42 -17.71
N LEU A 429 16.49 -24.07 -17.81
CA LEU A 429 15.72 -23.62 -16.64
C LEU A 429 15.70 -24.69 -15.54
N GLU A 430 15.44 -25.95 -15.90
CA GLU A 430 15.49 -27.11 -15.00
C GLU A 430 16.87 -27.28 -14.37
N LYS A 431 17.93 -27.32 -15.20
CA LYS A 431 19.32 -27.47 -14.75
C LYS A 431 19.75 -26.41 -13.71
N TYR A 432 19.28 -25.18 -13.86
CA TYR A 432 19.65 -24.08 -12.96
C TYR A 432 18.62 -23.80 -11.86
N GLY A 433 17.47 -24.47 -11.86
CA GLY A 433 16.39 -24.26 -10.90
C GLY A 433 15.66 -22.93 -11.09
N TYR A 434 15.54 -22.45 -12.32
CA TYR A 434 14.91 -21.18 -12.66
C TYR A 434 13.51 -21.35 -13.24
N LYS A 435 12.70 -20.31 -13.07
CA LYS A 435 11.37 -20.17 -13.64
C LYS A 435 11.37 -19.08 -14.72
N ALA A 436 10.45 -19.20 -15.67
CA ALA A 436 10.21 -18.18 -16.69
C ALA A 436 8.72 -18.01 -16.99
N VAL A 437 8.38 -16.92 -17.68
CA VAL A 437 7.06 -16.70 -18.28
C VAL A 437 7.20 -16.78 -19.80
N VAL A 438 6.38 -17.59 -20.47
CA VAL A 438 6.36 -17.68 -21.94
C VAL A 438 5.05 -17.13 -22.46
N TYR A 439 5.12 -16.09 -23.29
CA TYR A 439 3.98 -15.43 -23.92
C TYR A 439 3.70 -16.06 -25.28
N VAL A 440 2.49 -16.57 -25.49
CA VAL A 440 2.18 -17.47 -26.62
C VAL A 440 1.12 -16.88 -27.56
N VAL A 441 1.43 -16.91 -28.85
CA VAL A 441 0.49 -16.67 -29.96
C VAL A 441 -0.24 -17.99 -30.29
N THR A 442 -1.55 -17.97 -30.53
CA THR A 442 -2.32 -19.23 -30.76
C THR A 442 -2.93 -19.39 -32.16
N GLY A 443 -3.08 -18.32 -32.92
CA GLY A 443 -3.72 -18.35 -34.25
C GLY A 443 -2.76 -18.67 -35.40
N GLU A 444 -1.48 -18.89 -35.11
CA GLU A 444 -0.42 -19.06 -36.10
C GLU A 444 0.42 -20.32 -35.79
N GLY A 445 0.88 -21.02 -36.83
CA GLY A 445 1.75 -22.21 -36.69
C GLY A 445 3.24 -21.91 -36.78
N TYR A 446 3.60 -20.70 -37.23
CA TYR A 446 4.96 -20.21 -37.40
C TYR A 446 4.96 -18.68 -37.22
N ASN A 447 6.14 -18.05 -37.18
CA ASN A 447 6.32 -16.58 -37.09
C ASN A 447 5.88 -15.82 -38.36
N ARG A 448 4.63 -15.97 -38.75
CA ARG A 448 4.07 -15.39 -39.97
C ARG A 448 4.28 -13.88 -40.08
N TRP A 449 4.12 -13.17 -38.96
CA TRP A 449 4.27 -11.71 -38.89
C TRP A 449 5.68 -11.21 -39.24
N ASP A 450 6.72 -12.03 -39.08
CA ASP A 450 8.10 -11.72 -39.45
C ASP A 450 8.43 -12.26 -40.86
N VAL A 451 7.94 -13.45 -41.21
CA VAL A 451 8.18 -14.09 -42.52
C VAL A 451 7.52 -13.32 -43.67
N GLU A 452 6.28 -12.85 -43.46
CA GLU A 452 5.51 -12.13 -44.48
C GLU A 452 5.77 -10.61 -44.43
N HIS A 453 6.78 -10.16 -43.69
CA HIS A 453 7.11 -8.75 -43.59
C HIS A 453 7.57 -8.19 -44.95
N ALA A 454 6.77 -7.30 -45.54
CA ALA A 454 6.88 -6.89 -46.95
C ALA A 454 8.27 -6.36 -47.38
N SER A 455 8.99 -5.68 -46.49
CA SER A 455 10.28 -5.05 -46.83
C SER A 455 11.50 -5.75 -46.23
N ASN A 456 11.31 -6.73 -45.34
CA ASN A 456 12.41 -7.36 -44.61
C ASN A 456 11.97 -8.72 -44.05
N PRO A 457 11.63 -9.70 -44.91
CA PRO A 457 11.09 -10.99 -44.49
C PRO A 457 12.13 -11.79 -43.69
N ASP A 458 11.69 -12.44 -42.62
CA ASP A 458 12.53 -13.34 -41.82
C ASP A 458 12.41 -14.81 -42.25
N THR A 459 13.23 -15.67 -41.66
CA THR A 459 13.18 -17.12 -41.86
C THR A 459 11.99 -17.69 -41.11
N ARG A 460 11.27 -18.61 -41.78
CA ARG A 460 10.18 -19.35 -41.15
C ARG A 460 10.71 -20.23 -40.04
N VAL A 461 10.09 -20.11 -38.86
CA VAL A 461 10.28 -21.03 -37.76
C VAL A 461 8.97 -21.31 -37.06
N ASP A 462 8.76 -22.59 -36.78
CA ASP A 462 7.53 -23.09 -36.20
C ASP A 462 7.36 -22.69 -34.73
N LEU A 463 6.11 -22.43 -34.36
CA LEU A 463 5.67 -22.24 -33.00
C LEU A 463 5.33 -23.59 -32.35
N MET A 464 5.21 -23.59 -31.03
CA MET A 464 4.79 -24.79 -30.30
C MET A 464 3.35 -25.17 -30.65
N ASN A 465 3.11 -26.46 -30.87
CA ASN A 465 1.77 -27.00 -30.98
C ASN A 465 1.12 -27.20 -29.59
N GLY A 466 -0.15 -27.60 -29.57
CA GLY A 466 -0.90 -27.77 -28.33
C GLY A 466 -0.31 -28.79 -27.35
N GLU A 467 0.26 -29.89 -27.83
CA GLU A 467 0.90 -30.90 -26.96
C GLU A 467 2.19 -30.38 -26.35
N GLN A 468 3.00 -29.68 -27.14
CA GLN A 468 4.24 -29.04 -26.69
C GLN A 468 3.96 -27.95 -25.64
N LEU A 469 2.91 -27.15 -25.83
CA LEU A 469 2.48 -26.13 -24.86
C LEU A 469 2.01 -26.75 -23.54
N LYS A 470 1.25 -27.84 -23.59
CA LYS A 470 0.86 -28.60 -22.38
C LYS A 470 2.08 -29.14 -21.64
N ALA A 471 3.05 -29.72 -22.37
CA ALA A 471 4.29 -30.22 -21.78
C ALA A 471 5.10 -29.09 -21.12
N LEU A 472 5.22 -27.93 -21.78
CA LEU A 472 5.93 -26.78 -21.24
C LEU A 472 5.25 -26.25 -19.95
N ALA A 473 3.92 -26.12 -19.96
CA ALA A 473 3.14 -25.67 -18.81
C ALA A 473 3.23 -26.65 -17.63
N ALA A 474 3.28 -27.96 -17.90
CA ALA A 474 3.37 -29.00 -16.88
C ALA A 474 4.77 -29.16 -16.26
N SER A 475 5.80 -28.49 -16.79
CA SER A 475 7.19 -28.61 -16.32
C SER A 475 7.44 -28.13 -14.89
N GLY A 476 6.56 -27.27 -14.34
CA GLY A 476 6.77 -26.59 -13.06
C GLY A 476 7.77 -25.43 -13.11
N HIS A 477 8.42 -25.20 -14.26
CA HIS A 477 9.39 -24.11 -14.48
C HIS A 477 8.83 -22.96 -15.33
N VAL A 478 7.76 -23.19 -16.10
CA VAL A 478 7.22 -22.18 -17.01
C VAL A 478 5.77 -21.83 -16.68
N GLU A 479 5.52 -20.54 -16.54
CA GLU A 479 4.17 -19.96 -16.56
C GLU A 479 3.83 -19.53 -18.00
N ILE A 480 2.67 -19.95 -18.50
CA ILE A 480 2.17 -19.48 -19.80
C ILE A 480 1.44 -18.14 -19.61
N GLY A 481 1.68 -17.20 -20.52
CA GLY A 481 0.95 -15.94 -20.65
C GLY A 481 0.43 -15.73 -22.07
N GLY A 482 -0.50 -14.79 -22.24
CA GLY A 482 -1.10 -14.51 -23.55
C GLY A 482 -0.28 -13.54 -24.40
N HIS A 483 -0.31 -13.72 -25.73
CA HIS A 483 0.39 -12.86 -26.68
C HIS A 483 -0.42 -12.57 -27.96
N THR A 484 -1.74 -12.42 -27.84
CA THR A 484 -2.71 -12.20 -28.94
C THR A 484 -2.89 -13.41 -29.87
N LEU A 485 -3.91 -13.36 -30.72
CA LEU A 485 -4.25 -14.46 -31.61
C LEU A 485 -3.30 -14.48 -32.81
N THR A 486 -3.06 -13.33 -33.43
CA THR A 486 -2.32 -13.22 -34.72
C THR A 486 -1.08 -12.30 -34.66
N HIS A 487 -0.65 -11.91 -33.45
CA HIS A 487 0.48 -11.00 -33.23
C HIS A 487 0.37 -9.60 -33.90
N PRO A 488 -0.79 -8.92 -33.91
CA PRO A 488 -0.88 -7.60 -34.51
C PRO A 488 -0.34 -6.51 -33.58
N ARG A 489 0.00 -5.34 -34.16
CA ARG A 489 0.19 -4.11 -33.39
C ARG A 489 -1.15 -3.60 -32.89
N LEU A 490 -1.47 -3.88 -31.63
CA LEU A 490 -2.78 -3.56 -31.04
C LEU A 490 -3.17 -2.09 -31.15
N SER A 491 -2.21 -1.17 -31.00
CA SER A 491 -2.43 0.28 -31.15
C SER A 491 -2.89 0.73 -32.54
N LYS A 492 -2.86 -0.16 -33.53
CA LYS A 492 -3.35 0.10 -34.91
C LYS A 492 -4.70 -0.54 -35.20
N LEU A 493 -5.29 -1.24 -34.23
CA LEU A 493 -6.57 -1.92 -34.37
C LEU A 493 -7.69 -1.14 -33.69
N ALA A 494 -8.92 -1.33 -34.17
CA ALA A 494 -10.10 -0.84 -33.47
C ALA A 494 -10.29 -1.59 -32.13
N PRO A 495 -10.92 -0.98 -31.10
CA PRO A 495 -11.10 -1.60 -29.79
C PRO A 495 -11.72 -3.00 -29.82
N GLU A 496 -12.68 -3.26 -30.71
CA GLU A 496 -13.35 -4.56 -30.85
C GLU A 496 -12.40 -5.63 -31.40
N GLN A 497 -11.50 -5.23 -32.31
CA GLN A 497 -10.46 -6.12 -32.84
C GLN A 497 -9.38 -6.39 -31.80
N GLN A 498 -8.97 -5.37 -31.03
CA GLN A 498 -8.07 -5.56 -29.89
C GLN A 498 -8.67 -6.55 -28.88
N ALA A 499 -9.96 -6.39 -28.56
CA ALA A 499 -10.69 -7.27 -27.66
C ALA A 499 -10.71 -8.72 -28.18
N HIS A 500 -11.03 -8.91 -29.46
CA HIS A 500 -11.04 -10.22 -30.10
C HIS A 500 -9.66 -10.91 -30.01
N GLU A 501 -8.59 -10.21 -30.39
CA GLU A 501 -7.21 -10.70 -30.35
C GLU A 501 -6.79 -11.15 -28.94
N ILE A 502 -7.14 -10.37 -27.92
CA ILE A 502 -6.74 -10.63 -26.54
C ILE A 502 -7.59 -11.76 -25.92
N GLN A 503 -8.91 -11.70 -26.10
CA GLN A 503 -9.85 -12.63 -25.46
C GLN A 503 -9.79 -14.01 -26.08
N GLU A 504 -9.70 -14.11 -27.41
CA GLU A 504 -9.67 -15.40 -28.09
C GLU A 504 -8.36 -16.16 -27.80
N ASN A 505 -7.23 -15.45 -27.79
CA ASN A 505 -5.95 -16.02 -27.34
C ASN A 505 -6.02 -16.55 -25.91
N LYS A 506 -6.58 -15.76 -24.98
CA LYS A 506 -6.77 -16.19 -23.59
C LYS A 506 -7.63 -17.45 -23.52
N ARG A 507 -8.79 -17.44 -24.20
CA ARG A 507 -9.75 -18.56 -24.22
C ARG A 507 -9.10 -19.85 -24.72
N GLN A 508 -8.36 -19.78 -25.82
CA GLN A 508 -7.68 -20.96 -26.40
C GLN A 508 -6.60 -21.51 -25.48
N LEU A 509 -5.76 -20.65 -24.90
CA LEU A 509 -4.70 -21.08 -23.99
C LEU A 509 -5.25 -21.66 -22.69
N GLU A 510 -6.25 -21.03 -22.07
CA GLU A 510 -6.86 -21.53 -20.83
C GLU A 510 -7.58 -22.86 -21.04
N ALA A 511 -8.27 -23.02 -22.18
CA ALA A 511 -8.87 -24.31 -22.55
C ALA A 511 -7.81 -25.41 -22.77
N LEU A 512 -6.63 -25.03 -23.27
CA LEU A 512 -5.53 -25.96 -23.53
C LEU A 512 -4.82 -26.42 -22.24
N ILE A 513 -4.49 -25.49 -21.34
CA ILE A 513 -3.68 -25.77 -20.13
C ILE A 513 -4.51 -26.04 -18.88
N GLY A 514 -5.81 -25.73 -18.90
CA GLY A 514 -6.75 -26.06 -17.83
C GLY A 514 -6.69 -25.14 -16.60
N HIS A 515 -6.06 -23.97 -16.68
CA HIS A 515 -6.06 -22.98 -15.60
C HIS A 515 -6.00 -21.54 -16.13
N PRO A 516 -6.44 -20.54 -15.35
CA PRO A 516 -6.43 -19.15 -15.79
C PRO A 516 -5.02 -18.60 -16.06
N LEU A 517 -4.90 -17.75 -17.08
CA LEU A 517 -3.71 -16.95 -17.35
C LEU A 517 -3.70 -15.68 -16.49
N LEU A 518 -2.55 -15.38 -15.89
CA LEU A 518 -2.40 -14.21 -15.01
C LEU A 518 -1.82 -13.00 -15.74
N SER A 519 -1.00 -13.23 -16.78
CA SER A 519 -0.26 -12.16 -17.44
C SER A 519 -0.37 -12.18 -18.97
N PHE A 520 -0.21 -11.00 -19.56
CA PHE A 520 -0.28 -10.74 -20.99
C PHE A 520 0.92 -9.92 -21.47
N ALA A 521 1.43 -10.16 -22.68
CA ALA A 521 2.42 -9.30 -23.31
C ALA A 521 1.84 -8.63 -24.55
N TYR A 522 2.02 -7.31 -24.67
CA TYR A 522 1.64 -6.58 -25.88
C TYR A 522 2.64 -6.89 -27.00
N PRO A 523 2.21 -7.38 -28.19
CA PRO A 523 3.08 -7.54 -29.36
C PRO A 523 3.89 -6.27 -29.64
N TYR A 524 5.17 -6.45 -29.98
CA TYR A 524 6.13 -5.35 -30.18
C TYR A 524 6.34 -4.43 -28.96
N GLY A 525 5.72 -4.71 -27.82
CA GLY A 525 5.60 -3.80 -26.68
C GLY A 525 4.77 -2.54 -26.95
N ASP A 526 3.95 -2.55 -28.02
CA ASP A 526 3.18 -1.43 -28.54
C ASP A 526 1.73 -1.52 -28.04
N MET A 527 1.23 -0.46 -27.40
CA MET A 527 -0.09 -0.42 -26.78
C MET A 527 -0.65 1.01 -26.73
N ASP A 528 -1.97 1.11 -26.58
CA ASP A 528 -2.72 2.32 -26.22
C ASP A 528 -3.54 2.07 -24.93
N GLU A 529 -4.29 3.07 -24.44
CA GLU A 529 -5.17 2.90 -23.27
C GLU A 529 -6.29 1.87 -23.53
N SER A 530 -6.74 1.75 -24.79
CA SER A 530 -7.77 0.77 -25.17
C SER A 530 -7.26 -0.65 -24.98
N ALA A 531 -6.08 -1.00 -25.50
CA ALA A 531 -5.47 -2.31 -25.34
C ALA A 531 -5.23 -2.67 -23.87
N LYS A 532 -4.86 -1.68 -23.05
CA LYS A 532 -4.79 -1.85 -21.58
C LYS A 532 -6.15 -2.21 -20.99
N ALA A 533 -7.20 -1.45 -21.33
CA ALA A 533 -8.55 -1.72 -20.87
C ALA A 533 -9.06 -3.10 -21.33
N GLN A 534 -8.75 -3.52 -22.57
CA GLN A 534 -9.11 -4.85 -23.07
C GLN A 534 -8.38 -5.98 -22.34
N ALA A 535 -7.10 -5.82 -22.01
CA ALA A 535 -6.37 -6.79 -21.19
C ALA A 535 -6.98 -6.92 -19.78
N MET A 536 -7.37 -5.80 -19.17
CA MET A 536 -8.08 -5.79 -17.89
C MET A 536 -9.44 -6.48 -17.98
N ALA A 537 -10.24 -6.15 -19.00
CA ALA A 537 -11.56 -6.71 -19.23
C ALA A 537 -11.52 -8.22 -19.53
N ALA A 538 -10.46 -8.68 -20.20
CA ALA A 538 -10.22 -10.11 -20.43
C ALA A 538 -9.87 -10.87 -19.14
N GLY A 539 -9.64 -10.20 -18.00
CA GLY A 539 -9.35 -10.83 -16.71
C GLY A 539 -7.89 -11.14 -16.45
N TYR A 540 -6.95 -10.56 -17.21
CA TYR A 540 -5.54 -10.57 -16.83
C TYR A 540 -5.31 -9.73 -15.57
N ARG A 541 -4.33 -10.11 -14.75
CA ARG A 541 -3.91 -9.35 -13.56
C ARG A 541 -2.67 -8.50 -13.80
N PHE A 542 -1.89 -8.86 -14.82
CA PHE A 542 -0.67 -8.18 -15.18
C PHE A 542 -0.54 -8.07 -16.70
N ALA A 543 0.13 -7.04 -17.16
CA ALA A 543 0.58 -6.96 -18.54
C ALA A 543 1.96 -6.30 -18.66
N VAL A 544 2.75 -6.79 -19.60
CA VAL A 544 4.13 -6.35 -19.82
C VAL A 544 4.26 -5.62 -21.14
N ALA A 545 5.05 -4.55 -21.12
CA ALA A 545 5.43 -3.76 -22.29
C ALA A 545 6.95 -3.58 -22.33
N THR A 546 7.50 -3.04 -23.42
CA THR A 546 8.97 -2.92 -23.56
C THR A 546 9.48 -1.71 -22.78
N ASN A 547 9.27 -0.49 -23.29
CA ASN A 547 9.82 0.74 -22.66
C ASN A 547 8.74 1.68 -22.09
N SER A 548 7.47 1.26 -22.07
CA SER A 548 6.34 2.06 -21.55
C SER A 548 5.97 1.65 -20.13
N GLY A 549 5.40 2.59 -19.38
CA GLY A 549 4.95 2.40 -18.00
C GLY A 549 5.82 3.08 -16.94
N PRO A 550 5.41 3.03 -15.66
CA PRO A 550 6.18 3.57 -14.54
C PRO A 550 7.48 2.79 -14.30
N ARG A 551 8.40 3.38 -13.51
CA ARG A 551 9.64 2.69 -13.12
C ARG A 551 9.39 1.62 -12.07
N ALA A 552 8.50 1.91 -11.12
CA ALA A 552 8.12 0.95 -10.10
C ALA A 552 6.94 0.12 -10.61
N MET A 553 7.13 -1.20 -10.71
CA MET A 553 6.18 -2.06 -11.42
C MET A 553 4.81 -2.17 -10.75
N HIS A 554 4.72 -1.89 -9.44
CA HIS A 554 3.45 -1.94 -8.70
C HIS A 554 2.53 -0.74 -8.98
N GLN A 555 3.06 0.35 -9.57
CA GLN A 555 2.27 1.55 -9.88
C GLN A 555 1.31 1.33 -11.05
N ASP A 556 1.67 0.48 -12.01
CA ASP A 556 0.80 0.08 -13.11
C ASP A 556 1.07 -1.39 -13.49
N PRO A 557 0.30 -2.33 -12.91
CA PRO A 557 0.46 -3.76 -13.17
C PRO A 557 0.27 -4.15 -14.64
N PHE A 558 -0.31 -3.28 -15.48
CA PHE A 558 -0.57 -3.52 -16.89
C PHE A 558 0.44 -2.82 -17.81
N ARG A 559 1.48 -2.18 -17.26
CA ARG A 559 2.57 -1.55 -18.03
C ARG A 559 3.92 -1.86 -17.44
N ILE A 560 4.15 -3.14 -17.15
CA ILE A 560 5.41 -3.58 -16.53
C ILE A 560 6.51 -3.56 -17.59
N ARG A 561 7.53 -2.74 -17.36
CA ARG A 561 8.67 -2.55 -18.29
C ARG A 561 9.53 -3.81 -18.39
N ARG A 562 9.96 -4.14 -19.61
CA ARG A 562 10.87 -5.25 -19.90
C ARG A 562 12.17 -4.79 -20.52
N ILE A 563 13.25 -5.48 -20.17
CA ILE A 563 14.58 -5.25 -20.71
C ILE A 563 14.83 -6.28 -21.81
N ALA A 564 14.77 -5.83 -23.06
CA ALA A 564 15.06 -6.66 -24.22
C ALA A 564 16.51 -7.18 -24.19
N ILE A 565 16.67 -8.49 -24.39
CA ILE A 565 17.96 -9.17 -24.53
C ILE A 565 18.12 -9.63 -25.97
N PHE A 566 19.13 -9.07 -26.64
CA PHE A 566 19.42 -9.27 -28.07
C PHE A 566 20.75 -10.01 -28.25
N PRO A 567 21.07 -10.53 -29.45
CA PRO A 567 22.26 -11.33 -29.73
C PRO A 567 23.59 -10.75 -29.24
N ARG A 568 23.72 -9.42 -29.29
CA ARG A 568 24.93 -8.70 -28.84
C ARG A 568 25.02 -8.51 -27.32
N THR A 569 24.02 -8.97 -26.57
CA THR A 569 24.05 -8.94 -25.10
C THR A 569 24.84 -10.14 -24.63
N ASP A 570 26.12 -9.93 -24.35
CA ASP A 570 26.98 -10.90 -23.69
C ASP A 570 26.79 -10.87 -22.16
N VAL A 571 27.61 -11.64 -21.43
CA VAL A 571 27.59 -11.71 -19.96
C VAL A 571 27.74 -10.32 -19.32
N PHE A 572 28.65 -9.48 -19.83
CA PHE A 572 28.84 -8.13 -19.30
C PHE A 572 27.66 -7.22 -19.62
N GLY A 573 27.12 -7.33 -20.83
CA GLY A 573 25.90 -6.63 -21.27
C GLY A 573 24.70 -6.98 -20.41
N LEU A 574 24.50 -8.27 -20.09
CA LEU A 574 23.45 -8.71 -19.18
C LEU A 574 23.70 -8.17 -17.77
N TRP A 575 24.92 -8.33 -17.24
CA TRP A 575 25.29 -7.81 -15.93
C TRP A 575 24.93 -6.32 -15.79
N ARG A 576 25.26 -5.50 -16.80
CA ARG A 576 24.92 -4.07 -16.82
C ARG A 576 23.40 -3.84 -16.81
N LYS A 577 22.64 -4.64 -17.56
CA LYS A 577 21.18 -4.53 -17.69
C LYS A 577 20.43 -4.91 -16.41
N ILE A 578 20.91 -5.89 -15.63
CA ILE A 578 20.20 -6.41 -14.44
C ILE A 578 20.54 -5.71 -13.12
N ARG A 579 21.46 -4.73 -13.11
CA ARG A 579 21.86 -3.99 -11.88
C ARG A 579 20.77 -3.10 -11.27
N GLY A 580 19.54 -3.19 -11.74
CA GLY A 580 18.34 -2.51 -11.20
C GLY A 580 18.29 -1.01 -11.49
N ASN A 581 19.44 -0.33 -11.55
CA ASN A 581 19.54 1.07 -11.95
C ASN A 581 19.50 1.29 -13.48
N TYR A 582 19.53 0.23 -14.28
CA TYR A 582 19.49 0.31 -15.74
C TYR A 582 18.20 1.00 -16.24
N VAL A 583 17.05 0.59 -15.69
CA VAL A 583 15.73 1.18 -16.00
C VAL A 583 15.65 2.66 -15.58
N PHE A 584 16.47 3.08 -14.61
CA PHE A 584 16.54 4.47 -14.16
C PHE A 584 17.52 5.33 -14.97
N ARG A 585 18.36 4.72 -15.81
CA ARG A 585 19.33 5.43 -16.68
C ARG A 585 18.84 5.53 -18.12
N LYS A 586 18.04 4.57 -18.55
CA LYS A 586 17.45 4.52 -19.88
C LYS A 586 16.03 5.09 -19.76
N SER A 587 15.84 6.32 -20.24
CA SER A 587 14.54 7.03 -20.24
C SER A 587 13.50 6.25 -21.03
#